data_AF-A0A3M1KB55-F1
#
_entry.id   AF-A0A3M1KB55-F1
#
_cell.length_a   1.000
_cell.length_b   1.000
_cell.length_c   1.000
_cell.angle_alpha   90.00
_cell.angle_beta   90.00
_cell.angle_gamma   90.00
#
_symmetry.space_group_name_H-M   'P 1'
#
loop_
_entity.id
_entity.type
_entity.pdbx_description
1 polymer ?
#
loop_
_entity_poly.entity_id
_entity_poly.type
_entity_poly.pdbx_seq_one_letter_code
_entity_poly.pdbx_strand_id
1 'polypeptide(L)' 'MKPISNSATPTVRCPTCRKPVQWKESSVWRPFCSERCKLIDLGEWASENYRIPEVPTSSPDD' A
#
# COMPACT_ATOMS: atom_id res chain seq x y z
N MET A 1 -37.18 -14.31 -0.28
CA MET A 1 -36.05 -13.39 -0.59
C MET A 1 -34.83 -13.90 0.16
N LYS A 2 -33.76 -14.32 -0.53
CA LYS A 2 -32.49 -14.73 0.11
C LYS A 2 -31.56 -13.50 0.18
N PRO A 3 -30.91 -13.21 1.32
CA PRO A 3 -29.98 -12.09 1.39
C PRO A 3 -28.73 -12.41 0.56
N ILE A 4 -28.33 -11.50 -0.32
CA ILE A 4 -27.06 -11.57 -1.04
C ILE A 4 -25.98 -11.13 -0.04
N SER A 5 -25.41 -12.09 0.68
CA SER A 5 -24.23 -11.85 1.53
C SER A 5 -23.02 -11.68 0.62
N ASN A 6 -22.72 -10.44 0.24
CA ASN A 6 -21.51 -10.13 -0.50
C ASN A 6 -20.32 -10.02 0.48
N SER A 7 -19.84 -11.17 0.98
CA SER A 7 -18.80 -11.30 2.00
C SER A 7 -17.43 -11.68 1.42
N ALA A 8 -17.07 -11.15 0.24
CA ALA A 8 -15.76 -11.39 -0.34
C ALA A 8 -14.68 -10.57 0.40
N THR A 9 -13.76 -11.25 1.10
CA THR A 9 -12.61 -10.61 1.72
C THR A 9 -11.68 -10.06 0.63
N PRO A 10 -11.43 -8.73 0.57
CA PRO A 10 -10.61 -8.18 -0.50
C PRO A 10 -9.17 -8.68 -0.44
N THR A 11 -8.49 -8.73 -1.57
CA THR A 11 -7.06 -9.08 -1.65
C THR A 11 -6.30 -7.91 -2.25
N VAL A 12 -5.26 -7.45 -1.57
CA VAL A 12 -4.37 -6.36 -1.99
C VAL A 12 -2.99 -6.89 -2.33
N ARG A 13 -2.18 -6.11 -3.05
CA ARG A 13 -0.77 -6.44 -3.29
C ARG A 13 0.09 -5.80 -2.21
N CYS A 14 1.04 -6.56 -1.67
CA CYS A 14 2.06 -6.01 -0.77
C CYS A 14 2.85 -4.91 -1.49
N PRO A 15 2.95 -3.69 -0.94
CA PRO A 15 3.66 -2.59 -1.58
C PRO A 15 5.14 -2.91 -1.86
N THR A 16 5.79 -3.64 -0.94
CA THR A 16 7.22 -3.96 -1.01
C THR A 16 7.57 -5.05 -2.03
N CYS A 17 6.79 -6.14 -2.08
CA CYS A 17 7.16 -7.32 -2.87
C CYS A 17 6.05 -7.85 -3.80
N ARG A 18 4.90 -7.17 -3.84
CA ARG A 18 3.74 -7.46 -4.71
C ARG A 18 3.03 -8.79 -4.47
N LYS A 19 3.39 -9.56 -3.44
CA LYS A 19 2.66 -10.77 -3.03
C LYS A 19 1.20 -10.43 -2.66
N PRO A 20 0.22 -11.29 -2.98
CA PRO A 20 -1.17 -11.08 -2.59
C PRO A 20 -1.36 -11.22 -1.08
N VAL A 21 -2.16 -10.32 -0.50
CA VAL A 21 -2.50 -10.28 0.93
C VAL A 21 -4.01 -10.14 1.05
N GLN A 22 -4.68 -11.16 1.58
CA GLN A 22 -6.12 -11.09 1.91
C GLN A 22 -6.36 -10.03 2.98
N TRP A 23 -7.57 -9.45 3.09
CA TRP A 23 -7.97 -8.42 4.07
C TRP A 23 -8.85 -8.99 5.21
N LYS A 24 -8.28 -9.90 6.01
CA LYS A 24 -8.88 -10.56 7.18
C LYS A 24 -8.29 -10.04 8.51
N GLU A 25 -8.29 -10.81 9.59
CA GLU A 25 -7.58 -10.47 10.87
C GLU A 25 -6.21 -11.16 10.99
N SER A 26 -6.08 -12.40 10.48
CA SER A 26 -4.87 -13.24 10.65
C SER A 26 -3.56 -12.85 9.92
N SER A 27 -3.62 -12.13 8.80
CA SER A 27 -2.47 -11.38 8.23
C SER A 27 -2.22 -10.07 9.00
N VAL A 28 -1.57 -10.21 10.15
CA VAL A 28 -1.26 -9.14 11.12
C VAL A 28 -0.53 -7.93 10.51
N TRP A 29 0.20 -8.13 9.41
CA TRP A 29 1.08 -7.12 8.80
C TRP A 29 0.46 -6.37 7.62
N ARG A 30 -0.85 -6.49 7.38
CA ARG A 30 -1.52 -5.80 6.27
C ARG A 30 -1.19 -4.29 6.22
N PRO A 31 -0.96 -3.71 5.02
CA PRO A 31 -1.07 -4.32 3.69
C PRO A 31 0.15 -5.17 3.26
N PHE A 32 1.14 -5.36 4.13
CA PHE A 32 2.36 -6.12 3.85
C PHE A 32 2.15 -7.62 4.05
N CYS A 33 2.90 -8.44 3.32
CA CYS A 33 2.82 -9.90 3.45
C CYS A 33 3.57 -10.44 4.69
N SER A 34 4.44 -9.64 5.30
CA SER A 34 5.25 -10.00 6.47
C SER A 34 5.81 -8.76 7.17
N GLU A 35 6.27 -8.94 8.40
CA GLU A 35 6.99 -7.91 9.17
C GLU A 35 8.20 -7.37 8.41
N ARG A 36 8.98 -8.25 7.76
CA ARG A 36 10.12 -7.85 6.94
C ARG A 36 9.74 -6.82 5.88
N CYS A 37 8.63 -7.01 5.18
CA CYS A 37 8.20 -6.06 4.16
C CYS A 37 7.75 -4.71 4.75
N LYS A 38 7.09 -4.72 5.92
CA LYS A 38 6.77 -3.49 6.67
C LYS A 38 8.02 -2.72 7.07
N LEU A 39 9.06 -3.41 7.55
CA LEU A 39 10.31 -2.78 7.97
C LEU A 39 11.11 -2.22 6.79
N ILE A 40 11.12 -2.90 5.64
CA ILE A 40 11.74 -2.37 4.41
C ILE A 40 11.06 -1.08 3.99
N ASP A 41 9.72 -1.07 3.92
CA ASP A 41 8.95 0.12 3.56
C ASP A 41 9.29 1.30 4.48
N LEU A 42 9.32 1.07 5.79
CA LEU A 42 9.73 2.08 6.78
C LEU A 42 11.18 2.57 6.53
N GLY A 43 12.10 1.68 6.17
CA GLY A 43 13.48 2.03 5.85
C GLY A 43 13.61 2.90 4.60
N GLU A 44 12.83 2.62 3.55
CA GLU A 44 12.78 3.42 2.33
C GLU A 44 12.27 4.85 2.61
N TRP A 45 11.26 4.99 3.48
CA TRP A 45 10.80 6.30 3.97
C TRP A 45 11.87 7.05 4.74
N ALA A 46 12.54 6.37 5.67
CA ALA A 46 13.62 6.97 6.47
C ALA A 46 14.84 7.37 5.62
N SER A 47 15.04 6.72 4.47
CA SER A 47 16.14 6.99 3.55
C SER A 47 15.81 8.03 2.48
N GLU A 48 14.64 8.68 2.55
CA GLU A 48 14.14 9.66 1.57
C GLU A 48 14.03 9.10 0.13
N ASN A 49 13.93 7.78 -0.03
CA ASN A 49 13.79 7.15 -1.34
C ASN A 49 12.38 7.36 -1.95
N TYR A 50 11.40 7.70 -1.13
CA TYR A 50 10.08 8.10 -1.61
C TYR A 50 10.04 9.60 -1.86
N ARG A 51 10.07 9.99 -3.15
CA ARG A 51 9.95 11.39 -3.60
C ARG A 51 8.63 11.61 -4.33
N ILE A 52 7.93 12.69 -3.97
CA ILE A 52 6.82 13.20 -4.77
C ILE A 52 7.45 14.00 -5.92
N PRO A 53 7.18 13.65 -7.19
CA PRO A 53 7.68 14.43 -8.31
C PRO A 53 7.12 15.85 -8.27
N GLU A 54 7.99 16.84 -8.48
CA GLU A 54 7.57 18.22 -8.62
C GLU A 54 6.89 18.42 -9.99
N VAL A 55 5.68 18.95 -9.97
CA VAL A 55 5.03 19.46 -11.19
C VAL A 55 5.66 20.82 -11.49
N PRO A 56 6.19 21.06 -12.71
CA PRO A 56 6.74 22.36 -13.04
C PRO A 56 5.61 23.41 -12.95
N THR A 57 5.67 24.28 -11.94
CA THR A 57 4.81 25.44 -11.85
C THR A 57 5.32 26.47 -12.85
N SER A 58 4.80 26.43 -14.08
CA SER A 58 4.91 27.57 -14.97
C SER A 58 3.98 28.66 -14.44
N SER A 59 4.47 29.53 -13.56
CA SER A 59 3.86 30.84 -13.35
C SER A 59 4.29 31.72 -14.51
N PRO A 60 3.38 32.17 -15.40
CA PRO A 60 3.72 33.21 -16.36
C PRO A 60 3.54 34.54 -15.65
N ASP A 61 4.63 35.13 -15.16
CA ASP A 61 4.66 36.54 -14.76
C ASP A 61 5.63 37.28 -15.69
N ASP A 62 5.09 37.80 -16.81
CA ASP A 62 5.31 39.15 -17.38
C ASP A 62 4.24 39.43 -18.45
#